data_AF-Q76H08-F1
#
_entry.id   AF-Q76H08-F1
#
_cell.length_a   1.000
_cell.length_b   1.000
_cell.length_c   1.000
_cell.angle_alpha   90.00
_cell.angle_beta   90.00
_cell.angle_gamma   90.00
#
_symmetry.space_group_name_H-M   'P 1'
#
loop_
_entity.id
_entity.type
_entity.pdbx_description
1 polymer ?
#
loop_
_entity_poly.entity_id
_entity_poly.type
_entity_poly.pdbx_seq_one_letter_code
_entity_poly.pdbx_strand_id
1 'polypeptide(L)'
;HQHFFVARMDMAVDCKAGESHNQVVEVNARVEPPGENNVHNNAFYAEERLLRTELEAMRDCNPLTARHWIIRNTRTVNRTGQLTG
;
A
#
# COMPACT_ATOMS: atom_id res chain seq x y z
N HIS A 1 2.45 -15.66 -28.56
CA HIS A 1 3.46 -14.77 -27.94
C HIS A 1 2.80 -14.06 -26.77
N GLN A 2 3.57 -13.39 -25.92
CA GLN A 2 3.06 -12.62 -24.78
C GLN A 2 3.52 -11.17 -24.92
N HIS A 3 2.69 -10.22 -24.48
CA HIS A 3 3.02 -8.81 -24.42
C HIS A 3 3.11 -8.38 -22.95
N PHE A 4 4.24 -7.77 -22.60
CA PHE A 4 4.47 -7.19 -21.30
C PHE A 4 4.73 -5.70 -21.47
N PHE A 5 4.14 -4.90 -20.58
CA PHE A 5 4.29 -3.44 -20.58
C PHE A 5 5.01 -3.02 -19.30
N VAL A 6 5.84 -2.00 -19.41
CA VAL A 6 6.53 -1.39 -18.26
C VAL A 6 6.15 0.08 -18.23
N ALA A 7 5.59 0.51 -17.10
CA ALA A 7 5.34 1.92 -16.83
C ALA A 7 6.41 2.45 -15.86
N ARG A 8 7.12 3.49 -16.28
CA ARG A 8 7.97 4.28 -15.36
C ARG A 8 7.13 5.41 -14.80
N MET A 9 6.99 5.44 -13.48
CA MET A 9 6.28 6.50 -12.76
C MET A 9 7.26 7.18 -11.79
N ASP A 10 7.51 8.46 -12.01
CA ASP A 10 8.33 9.30 -11.14
C ASP A 10 7.40 10.01 -10.14
N MET A 11 7.39 9.54 -8.90
CA MET A 11 6.33 9.86 -7.96
C MET A 11 6.60 11.19 -7.23
N ALA A 12 5.56 12.03 -7.15
CA ALA A 12 5.60 13.33 -6.45
C ALA A 12 4.25 13.64 -5.77
N VAL A 13 3.64 12.67 -5.07
CA VAL A 13 2.33 12.85 -4.41
C VAL A 13 2.46 13.86 -3.28
N ASP A 14 1.76 15.00 -3.38
CA ASP A 14 1.82 16.15 -2.47
C ASP A 14 3.25 16.64 -2.13
N CYS A 15 4.20 16.44 -3.04
CA CYS A 15 5.57 16.94 -2.91
C CYS A 15 5.70 18.31 -3.59
N LYS A 16 6.52 19.21 -3.02
CA LYS A 16 6.99 20.38 -3.77
C LYS A 16 8.04 19.97 -4.80
N ALA A 17 8.28 20.82 -5.78
CA ALA A 17 9.33 20.58 -6.77
C ALA A 17 10.69 20.35 -6.09
N GLY A 18 11.32 19.21 -6.39
CA GLY A 18 12.62 18.81 -5.83
C GLY A 18 12.54 18.07 -4.49
N GLU A 19 11.35 17.84 -3.93
CA GLU A 19 11.17 17.03 -2.72
C GLU A 19 10.94 15.55 -3.06
N SER A 20 11.61 14.66 -2.33
CA SER A 20 11.41 13.20 -2.39
C SER A 20 10.89 12.69 -1.05
N HIS A 21 9.60 12.88 -0.82
CA HIS A 21 8.94 12.51 0.45
C HIS A 21 7.89 11.43 0.30
N ASN A 22 7.87 10.72 -0.83
CA ASN A 22 6.97 9.60 -1.06
C ASN A 22 7.60 8.26 -0.65
N GLN A 23 6.74 7.35 -0.19
CA GLN A 23 7.06 5.97 0.14
C GLN A 23 6.01 5.04 -0.45
N VAL A 24 6.36 3.77 -0.69
CA VAL A 24 5.42 2.77 -1.23
C VAL A 24 4.93 1.87 -0.09
N VAL A 25 3.61 1.80 0.06
CA VAL A 25 2.95 0.93 1.02
C VAL A 25 2.19 -0.14 0.26
N GLU A 26 2.51 -1.42 0.51
CA GLU A 26 1.71 -2.55 0.05
C GLU A 26 0.51 -2.72 0.96
N VAL A 27 -0.68 -2.92 0.40
CA VAL A 27 -1.92 -3.16 1.14
C VAL A 27 -2.50 -4.49 0.73
N ASN A 28 -2.89 -5.31 1.71
CA ASN A 28 -3.55 -6.59 1.52
C ASN A 28 -4.84 -6.64 2.34
N ALA A 29 -5.89 -7.29 1.82
CA ALA A 29 -7.05 -7.67 2.64
C ALA A 29 -6.69 -8.88 3.52
N ARG A 30 -6.96 -8.78 4.83
CA ARG A 30 -6.78 -9.85 5.82
C ARG A 30 -8.09 -10.12 6.54
N VAL A 31 -8.46 -11.40 6.63
CA VAL A 31 -9.56 -11.85 7.48
C VAL A 31 -9.03 -12.01 8.90
N GLU A 32 -9.73 -11.46 9.88
CA GLU A 32 -9.39 -11.63 11.30
C GLU A 32 -9.64 -13.10 11.70
N PRO A 33 -8.70 -13.76 12.39
CA PRO A 33 -8.93 -15.10 12.92
C PRO A 33 -10.18 -15.20 13.83
N PRO A 34 -10.80 -16.38 13.93
CA PRO A 34 -11.85 -16.62 14.92
C PRO A 34 -11.36 -16.38 16.36
N GLY A 35 -12.20 -15.77 17.20
CA GLY A 35 -11.87 -15.53 18.61
C GLY A 35 -12.90 -14.66 19.33
N GLU A 36 -12.64 -14.35 20.60
CA GLU A 36 -13.52 -13.49 21.42
C GLU A 36 -13.75 -12.10 20.80
N ASN A 37 -12.75 -11.59 20.06
CA ASN A 37 -12.84 -10.31 19.35
C ASN A 37 -13.47 -10.40 17.95
N ASN A 38 -13.81 -11.61 17.49
CA ASN A 38 -14.40 -11.88 16.17
C ASN A 38 -15.37 -13.08 16.23
N VAL A 39 -16.32 -13.05 17.16
CA VAL A 39 -17.24 -14.17 17.47
C VAL A 39 -18.05 -14.62 16.25
N HIS A 40 -18.31 -13.71 15.31
CA HIS A 40 -19.11 -13.97 14.12
C HIS A 40 -18.27 -14.28 12.85
N ASN A 41 -16.94 -14.33 12.96
CA ASN A 41 -16.02 -14.62 11.86
C ASN A 41 -16.23 -13.72 10.62
N ASN A 42 -16.68 -12.50 10.82
CA ASN A 42 -17.03 -11.55 9.75
C ASN A 42 -16.09 -10.34 9.70
N ALA A 43 -15.16 -10.21 10.65
CA ALA A 43 -14.19 -9.13 10.65
C ALA A 43 -13.06 -9.37 9.63
N PHE A 44 -12.69 -8.31 8.93
CA PHE A 44 -11.53 -8.24 8.05
C PHE A 44 -10.98 -6.81 8.07
N TYR A 45 -9.71 -6.65 7.70
CA TYR A 45 -9.04 -5.36 7.71
C TYR A 45 -8.00 -5.25 6.59
N ALA A 46 -7.58 -4.01 6.32
CA ALA A 46 -6.46 -3.72 5.44
C ALA A 46 -5.15 -3.85 6.23
N GLU A 47 -4.29 -4.79 5.84
CA GLU A 47 -2.93 -4.92 6.36
C GLU A 47 -1.98 -4.13 5.47
N GLU A 48 -1.37 -3.10 6.05
CA GLU A 48 -0.38 -2.27 5.39
C GLU A 48 1.05 -2.74 5.71
N ARG A 49 1.89 -2.83 4.69
CA ARG A 49 3.33 -3.06 4.81
C ARG A 49 4.10 -1.99 4.06
N LEU A 50 4.89 -1.20 4.78
CA LEU A 50 5.86 -0.28 4.19
C LEU A 50 7.01 -1.07 3.54
N LEU A 51 7.32 -0.76 2.29
CA LEU A 51 8.45 -1.33 1.55
C LEU A 51 9.66 -0.41 1.78
N ARG A 52 10.62 -0.82 2.61
CA ARG A 52 11.70 0.06 3.09
C ARG A 52 12.95 0.00 2.23
N THR A 53 13.12 -1.06 1.48
CA THR A 53 14.29 -1.31 0.64
C THR A 53 13.88 -1.70 -0.76
N GLU A 54 14.78 -1.52 -1.73
CA GLU A 54 14.56 -1.89 -3.13
C GLU A 54 14.28 -3.39 -3.28
N LEU A 55 14.98 -4.24 -2.52
CA LEU A 55 14.77 -5.69 -2.53
C LEU A 55 13.38 -6.07 -2.01
N GLU A 56 12.90 -5.41 -0.96
CA GLU A 56 11.53 -5.61 -0.48
C GLU A 56 10.49 -5.15 -1.51
N ALA A 57 10.81 -4.17 -2.36
CA ALA A 57 9.90 -3.60 -3.35
C ALA A 57 9.70 -4.44 -4.62
N MET A 58 10.41 -5.56 -4.75
CA MET A 58 10.17 -6.55 -5.81
C MET A 58 8.95 -7.40 -5.47
N ARG A 59 7.77 -7.05 -6.00
CA ARG A 59 6.49 -7.66 -5.62
C ARG A 59 5.74 -8.22 -6.82
N ASP A 60 5.19 -9.41 -6.63
CA ASP A 60 4.15 -9.95 -7.51
C ASP A 60 2.76 -9.48 -7.08
N CYS A 61 1.85 -9.42 -8.05
CA CYS A 61 0.43 -9.26 -7.80
C CYS A 61 -0.10 -10.45 -6.98
N ASN A 62 -1.04 -10.18 -6.06
CA ASN A 62 -1.77 -11.22 -5.36
C ASN A 62 -3.28 -10.91 -5.37
N PRO A 63 -4.03 -11.47 -6.34
CA PRO A 63 -5.47 -11.24 -6.44
C PRO A 63 -6.28 -11.79 -5.26
N LEU A 64 -5.80 -12.86 -4.60
CA LEU A 64 -6.52 -13.49 -3.48
C LEU A 64 -6.62 -12.57 -2.25
N THR A 65 -5.64 -11.69 -2.06
CA THR A 65 -5.64 -10.69 -0.99
C THR A 65 -5.90 -9.27 -1.51
N ALA A 66 -6.38 -9.14 -2.75
CA ALA A 66 -6.59 -7.87 -3.43
C ALA A 66 -5.38 -6.91 -3.29
N ARG A 67 -4.17 -7.45 -3.43
CA ARG A 67 -2.93 -6.69 -3.20
C ARG A 67 -2.83 -5.50 -4.13
N HIS A 68 -2.57 -4.33 -3.56
CA HIS A 68 -2.29 -3.10 -4.28
C HIS A 68 -1.22 -2.28 -3.55
N TRP A 69 -0.79 -1.19 -4.18
CA TRP A 69 0.23 -0.29 -3.64
C TRP A 69 -0.28 1.15 -3.59
N ILE A 70 -0.01 1.81 -2.47
CA ILE A 70 -0.30 3.24 -2.26
C ILE A 70 1.04 3.97 -2.20
N ILE A 71 1.14 5.08 -2.92
CA ILE A 71 2.30 5.96 -2.89
C ILE A 71 1.98 7.11 -1.97
N ARG A 72 2.52 7.05 -0.76
CA ARG A 72 2.14 7.90 0.35
C ARG A 72 3.19 8.97 0.61
N ASN A 73 2.78 10.22 0.79
CA ASN A 73 3.65 11.29 1.28
C ASN A 73 3.95 11.09 2.78
N THR A 74 5.16 11.37 3.22
CA THR A 74 5.61 11.18 4.62
C THR A 74 5.40 12.40 5.52
N ARG A 75 4.94 13.53 4.97
CA ARG A 75 4.89 14.84 5.65
C ARG A 75 3.53 15.52 5.60
N THR A 76 2.65 15.15 4.66
CA THR A 76 1.32 15.72 4.49
C THR A 76 0.24 14.76 4.96
N VAL A 77 -0.77 15.28 5.67
CA VAL A 77 -1.92 14.50 6.16
C VAL A 77 -3.23 15.03 5.59
N ASN A 78 -4.16 14.12 5.36
CA ASN A 78 -5.54 14.44 4.99
C ASN A 78 -6.36 14.86 6.24
N ARG A 79 -7.64 15.18 6.04
CA ARG A 79 -8.55 15.61 7.11
C ARG A 79 -8.79 14.55 8.19
N THR A 80 -8.58 13.26 7.91
CA THR A 80 -8.70 12.18 8.90
C THR A 80 -7.39 11.92 9.67
N GLY A 81 -6.35 12.72 9.41
CA GLY A 81 -5.04 12.59 10.05
C GLY A 81 -4.16 11.50 9.45
N GLN A 82 -4.58 10.87 8.36
CA GLN A 82 -3.78 9.88 7.64
C GLN A 82 -2.88 10.57 6.61
N LEU A 83 -1.68 10.03 6.41
CA LEU A 83 -0.77 10.52 5.38
C LEU A 83 -1.41 10.42 3.99
N THR A 84 -1.26 11.46 3.16
CA THR A 84 -1.86 11.50 1.82
C THR A 84 -1.18 10.51 0.88
N GLY A 85 -1.93 9.89 -0.03
CA GLY A 85 -1.46 8.86 -0.95
C GLY A 85 -2.54 8.37 -1.89
#